data_AF-A0A6I7ZBX5-F1
#
_entry.id   AF-A0A6I7ZBX5-F1
#
_cell.length_a   1.000
_cell.length_b   1.000
_cell.length_c   1.000
_cell.angle_alpha   90.00
_cell.angle_beta   90.00
_cell.angle_gamma   90.00
#
_symmetry.space_group_name_H-M   'P 1'
#
loop_
_entity.id
_entity.type
_entity.pdbx_description
1 polymer ?
#
loop_
_entity_poly.entity_id
_entity_poly.type
_entity_poly.pdbx_seq_one_letter_code
_entity_poly.pdbx_strand_id
1 'polypeptide(L)'
;MDLYSSMFTRKSTRNFNMKPLSETTLKEVETFIETVQPLLPNAEITYKLVGPEGVKGIGTPKAPHYLLIYGKEQPLRDTCAGFLFQHVDLFLFSQGYASRWVGMMKPAKSDKDYIIGLAFGEPAESASRTLKEFDRKALKEISEGKDSRIEAARLAPSGLNGQPWYFIANNGAIYVYRKKKINGLPGMMYKLTELDVGIALCHLAVATEHSGRSFEFVNSKGAPAAPDGHLYIGTVK
;
A
#
# COMPACT_ATOMS: atom_id res chain seq x y z
N MET A 1 -7.40 -3.59 17.55
CA MET A 1 -7.00 -2.64 16.49
C MET A 1 -7.91 -2.88 15.29
N ASP A 2 -8.56 -1.86 14.75
CA ASP A 2 -9.47 -2.02 13.61
C ASP A 2 -8.85 -1.42 12.32
N LEU A 3 -8.10 -2.27 11.61
CA LEU A 3 -7.53 -1.91 10.31
C LEU A 3 -8.61 -1.92 9.21
N TYR A 4 -9.66 -2.71 9.38
CA TYR A 4 -10.67 -2.92 8.35
C TYR A 4 -11.48 -1.66 8.11
N SER A 5 -12.04 -1.05 9.17
CA SER A 5 -12.81 0.20 9.06
C SER A 5 -11.97 1.35 8.49
N SER A 6 -10.66 1.36 8.78
CA SER A 6 -9.71 2.37 8.29
C SER A 6 -9.66 2.41 6.75
N MET A 7 -9.86 1.28 6.06
CA MET A 7 -9.83 1.23 4.58
C MET A 7 -10.91 2.10 3.91
N PHE A 8 -12.04 2.29 4.59
CA PHE A 8 -13.23 2.94 4.02
C PHE A 8 -13.29 4.45 4.31
N THR A 9 -12.43 4.95 5.19
CA THR A 9 -12.44 6.34 5.62
C THR A 9 -11.10 7.04 5.49
N ARG A 10 -9.98 6.31 5.41
CA ARG A 10 -8.64 6.91 5.27
C ARG A 10 -8.49 7.72 3.98
N LYS A 11 -7.99 8.94 4.11
CA LYS A 11 -7.60 9.85 3.03
C LYS A 11 -6.10 10.12 3.08
N SER A 12 -5.44 10.18 1.94
CA SER A 12 -4.03 10.62 1.89
C SER A 12 -3.93 12.11 2.22
N THR A 13 -3.10 12.48 3.19
CA THR A 13 -2.92 13.89 3.59
C THR A 13 -1.68 14.52 2.96
N ARG A 14 -1.65 15.85 2.87
CA ARG A 14 -0.46 16.61 2.45
C ARG A 14 0.05 17.55 3.53
N ASN A 15 -0.75 17.80 4.56
CA ASN A 15 -0.52 18.79 5.59
C ASN A 15 -0.52 18.09 6.95
N PHE A 16 0.57 18.25 7.68
CA PHE A 16 0.80 17.64 8.98
C PHE A 16 1.14 18.72 10.00
N ASN A 17 0.80 18.47 11.26
CA ASN A 17 1.41 19.19 12.36
C ASN A 17 2.90 18.82 12.42
N MET A 18 3.78 19.81 12.51
CA MET A 18 5.23 19.60 12.52
C MET A 18 5.79 19.22 13.89
N LYS A 19 4.96 19.20 14.94
CA LYS A 19 5.35 18.68 16.25
C LYS A 19 5.72 17.18 16.10
N PRO A 20 6.94 16.77 16.47
CA PRO A 20 7.29 15.35 16.48
C PRO A 20 6.38 14.56 17.42
N LEU A 21 5.92 13.40 16.95
CA LEU A 21 5.29 12.39 17.80
C LEU A 21 6.23 11.95 18.94
N SER A 22 5.65 11.47 20.04
CA SER A 22 6.41 11.01 21.21
C SER A 22 7.25 9.76 20.89
N GLU A 23 8.35 9.56 21.62
CA GLU A 23 9.18 8.35 21.48
C GLU A 23 8.37 7.06 21.71
N THR A 24 7.44 7.08 22.67
CA THR A 24 6.52 5.96 22.92
C THR A 24 5.69 5.63 21.67
N THR A 25 5.09 6.64 21.04
CA THR A 25 4.31 6.48 19.81
C THR A 25 5.16 5.94 18.67
N LEU A 26 6.39 6.44 18.50
CA LEU A 26 7.29 5.95 17.46
C LEU A 26 7.65 4.48 17.70
N LYS A 27 7.94 4.11 18.94
CA LYS A 27 8.21 2.72 19.32
C LYS A 27 7.01 1.80 19.09
N GLU A 28 5.78 2.28 19.30
CA GLU A 28 4.56 1.53 18.98
C GLU A 28 4.44 1.27 17.47
N VAL A 29 4.80 2.24 16.62
CA VAL A 29 4.85 2.07 15.16
C VAL A 29 5.89 1.02 14.76
N GLU A 30 7.10 1.09 15.33
CA GLU A 30 8.16 0.11 15.08
C GLU A 30 7.75 -1.30 15.55
N THR A 31 7.19 -1.40 16.75
CA THR A 31 6.66 -2.68 17.27
C THR A 31 5.56 -3.23 16.38
N PHE A 32 4.65 -2.38 15.88
CA PHE A 32 3.62 -2.84 14.95
C PHE A 32 4.22 -3.36 13.64
N ILE A 33 5.21 -2.66 13.07
CA ILE A 33 5.93 -3.11 11.86
C ILE A 33 6.48 -4.54 12.04
N GLU A 34 7.08 -4.84 13.19
CA GLU A 34 7.63 -6.17 13.52
C GLU A 34 6.56 -7.27 13.62
N THR A 35 5.30 -6.92 13.91
CA THR A 35 4.19 -7.88 14.01
C THR A 35 3.54 -8.21 12.66
N VAL A 36 3.73 -7.38 11.64
CA VAL A 36 3.11 -7.58 10.32
C VAL A 36 3.67 -8.84 9.67
N GLN A 37 2.80 -9.81 9.39
CA GLN A 37 3.20 -11.00 8.65
C GLN A 37 3.62 -10.62 7.23
N PRO A 38 4.79 -11.06 6.74
CA PRO A 38 5.24 -10.70 5.40
C PRO A 38 4.41 -11.43 4.34
N LEU A 39 4.20 -10.78 3.18
CA LEU A 39 3.47 -11.38 2.04
C LEU A 39 4.10 -12.69 1.56
N LEU A 40 5.44 -12.72 1.51
CA LEU A 40 6.24 -13.91 1.25
C LEU A 40 7.07 -14.20 2.50
N PRO A 41 7.15 -15.46 2.99
CA PRO A 41 7.82 -15.79 4.24
C PRO A 41 9.27 -15.29 4.36
N ASN A 42 9.99 -15.22 3.24
CA ASN A 42 11.41 -14.84 3.19
C ASN A 42 11.64 -13.42 2.64
N ALA A 43 10.62 -12.55 2.64
CA ALA A 43 10.77 -11.19 2.13
C ALA A 43 11.64 -10.34 3.07
N GLU A 44 12.76 -9.82 2.58
CA GLU A 44 13.64 -8.88 3.29
C GLU A 44 13.28 -7.43 2.95
N ILE A 45 12.20 -6.93 3.57
CA ILE A 45 11.84 -5.51 3.51
C ILE A 45 12.28 -4.83 4.81
N THR A 46 12.98 -3.71 4.70
CA THR A 46 13.50 -2.95 5.84
C THR A 46 13.08 -1.48 5.74
N TYR A 47 13.26 -0.72 6.81
CA TYR A 47 12.98 0.70 6.82
C TYR A 47 13.99 1.49 7.64
N LYS A 48 13.96 2.82 7.47
CA LYS A 48 14.54 3.79 8.39
C LYS A 48 13.46 4.80 8.77
N LEU A 49 13.25 4.98 10.07
CA LEU A 49 12.47 6.08 10.61
C LEU A 49 13.39 7.31 10.72
N VAL A 50 12.98 8.42 10.10
CA VAL A 50 13.79 9.66 10.06
C VAL A 50 12.93 10.91 10.23
N GLY A 51 13.55 11.99 10.70
CA GLY A 51 12.97 13.33 10.67
C GLY A 51 13.13 14.03 9.31
N PRO A 52 12.72 15.31 9.20
CA PRO A 52 12.78 16.09 7.96
C PRO A 52 14.18 16.20 7.34
N GLU A 53 15.23 16.17 8.16
CA GLU A 53 16.63 16.19 7.74
C GLU A 53 17.08 14.91 7.03
N GLY A 54 16.37 13.80 7.24
CA GLY A 54 16.69 12.51 6.64
C GLY A 54 16.19 12.33 5.20
N VAL A 55 15.44 13.30 4.67
CA VAL A 55 14.79 13.19 3.35
C VAL A 55 15.10 14.37 2.44
N LYS A 56 15.01 14.15 1.13
CA LYS A 56 15.09 15.18 0.09
C LYS A 56 14.18 14.82 -1.08
N GLY A 57 13.93 15.78 -1.97
CA GLY A 57 13.19 15.55 -3.22
C GLY A 57 12.08 16.56 -3.45
N ILE A 58 11.80 16.83 -4.73
CA ILE A 58 10.81 17.82 -5.15
C ILE A 58 9.40 17.33 -4.77
N GLY A 59 8.61 18.21 -4.14
CA GLY A 59 7.22 17.93 -3.79
C GLY A 59 7.02 16.97 -2.61
N THR A 60 8.08 16.72 -1.83
CA THR A 60 8.00 16.00 -0.55
C THR A 60 7.12 16.80 0.43
N PRO A 61 6.02 16.23 0.95
CA PRO A 61 5.18 16.92 1.91
C PRO A 61 5.97 17.20 3.20
N LYS A 62 5.73 18.35 3.83
CA LYS A 62 6.31 18.65 5.14
C LYS A 62 5.57 17.85 6.20
N ALA A 63 6.21 16.83 6.72
CA ALA A 63 5.77 15.98 7.82
C ALA A 63 6.83 15.92 8.93
N PRO A 64 6.45 15.63 10.18
CA PRO A 64 7.41 15.47 11.27
C PRO A 64 8.23 14.19 11.15
N HIS A 65 7.68 13.13 10.52
CA HIS A 65 8.31 11.82 10.44
C HIS A 65 8.15 11.16 9.07
N TYR A 66 9.12 10.33 8.71
CA TYR A 66 9.13 9.58 7.46
C TYR A 66 9.65 8.16 7.69
N LEU A 67 8.96 7.19 7.10
CA LEU A 67 9.49 5.84 6.89
C LEU A 67 10.08 5.77 5.49
N LEU A 68 11.40 5.60 5.40
CA LEU A 68 12.11 5.31 4.17
C LEU A 68 12.19 3.80 4.01
N ILE A 69 11.60 3.26 2.96
CA ILE A 69 11.40 1.81 2.79
C ILE A 69 12.42 1.27 1.79
N TYR A 70 13.03 0.15 2.13
CA TYR A 70 14.11 -0.49 1.39
C TYR A 70 13.84 -1.98 1.20
N GLY A 71 14.47 -2.56 0.20
CA GLY A 71 14.53 -4.01 0.01
C GLY A 71 15.63 -4.35 -0.98
N LYS A 72 16.27 -5.50 -0.81
CA LYS A 72 17.24 -6.00 -1.80
C LYS A 72 16.50 -6.61 -2.98
N GLU A 73 17.25 -6.98 -4.02
CA GLU A 73 16.70 -7.78 -5.12
C GLU A 73 16.14 -9.11 -4.59
N GLN A 74 14.84 -9.30 -4.79
CA GLN A 74 14.10 -10.49 -4.37
C GLN A 74 12.79 -10.61 -5.16
N PRO A 75 12.17 -11.80 -5.21
CA PRO A 75 10.86 -11.96 -5.83
C PRO A 75 9.82 -11.02 -5.20
N LEU A 76 9.04 -10.35 -6.05
CA LEU A 76 7.97 -9.45 -5.63
C LEU A 76 8.40 -8.36 -4.63
N ARG A 77 9.66 -7.92 -4.68
CA ARG A 77 10.26 -6.90 -3.78
C ARG A 77 9.31 -5.74 -3.47
N ASP A 78 8.91 -5.00 -4.49
CA ASP A 78 8.10 -3.79 -4.33
C ASP A 78 6.67 -4.12 -3.85
N THR A 79 6.12 -5.25 -4.28
CA THR A 79 4.82 -5.76 -3.83
C THR A 79 4.84 -6.15 -2.35
N CYS A 80 5.92 -6.79 -1.87
CA CYS A 80 6.09 -7.08 -0.44
C CYS A 80 6.20 -5.80 0.37
N ALA A 81 6.91 -4.78 -0.13
CA ALA A 81 7.00 -3.47 0.52
C ALA A 81 5.64 -2.77 0.60
N GLY A 82 4.89 -2.74 -0.50
CA GLY A 82 3.54 -2.18 -0.54
C GLY A 82 2.57 -2.90 0.40
N PHE A 83 2.65 -4.23 0.46
CA PHE A 83 1.82 -5.04 1.35
C PHE A 83 2.10 -4.73 2.83
N LEU A 84 3.37 -4.76 3.24
CA LEU A 84 3.76 -4.55 4.62
C LEU A 84 3.39 -3.13 5.07
N PHE A 85 3.87 -2.11 4.34
CA PHE A 85 3.69 -0.73 4.79
C PHE A 85 2.28 -0.17 4.57
N GLN A 86 1.41 -0.86 3.82
CA GLN A 86 -0.01 -0.53 3.83
C GLN A 86 -0.70 -0.98 5.12
N HIS A 87 -0.27 -2.07 5.77
CA HIS A 87 -0.73 -2.38 7.14
C HIS A 87 -0.34 -1.25 8.09
N VAL A 88 0.88 -0.73 7.94
CA VAL A 88 1.39 0.39 8.74
C VAL A 88 0.60 1.68 8.48
N ASP A 89 0.27 1.98 7.22
CA ASP A 89 -0.62 3.11 6.87
C ASP A 89 -1.99 3.01 7.55
N LEU A 90 -2.62 1.83 7.48
CA LEU A 90 -3.91 1.58 8.14
C LEU A 90 -3.79 1.64 9.67
N PHE A 91 -2.71 1.14 10.24
CA PHE A 91 -2.44 1.22 11.67
C PHE A 91 -2.31 2.67 12.14
N LEU A 92 -1.45 3.45 11.48
CA LEU A 92 -1.27 4.88 11.76
C LEU A 92 -2.62 5.60 11.74
N PHE A 93 -3.45 5.34 10.73
CA PHE A 93 -4.79 5.92 10.65
C PHE A 93 -5.71 5.48 11.79
N SER A 94 -5.68 4.20 12.18
CA SER A 94 -6.45 3.70 13.32
C SER A 94 -6.06 4.33 14.67
N GLN A 95 -4.83 4.86 14.76
CA GLN A 95 -4.31 5.58 15.92
C GLN A 95 -4.55 7.10 15.85
N GLY A 96 -5.26 7.59 14.83
CA GLY A 96 -5.57 9.01 14.65
C GLY A 96 -4.48 9.82 13.92
N TYR A 97 -3.45 9.16 13.40
CA TYR A 97 -2.44 9.79 12.56
C TYR A 97 -2.85 9.75 11.09
N ALA A 98 -2.15 10.52 10.27
CA ALA A 98 -2.29 10.44 8.83
C ALA A 98 -0.97 10.06 8.18
N SER A 99 -1.07 9.57 6.94
CA SER A 99 0.09 9.24 6.15
C SER A 99 -0.08 9.61 4.68
N ARG A 100 1.05 9.60 3.96
CA ARG A 100 1.08 9.71 2.51
C ARG A 100 2.27 8.98 1.92
N TRP A 101 2.01 8.13 0.94
CA TRP A 101 2.99 7.56 0.03
C TRP A 101 3.61 8.64 -0.87
N VAL A 102 4.94 8.68 -0.98
CA VAL A 102 5.69 9.70 -1.73
C VAL A 102 6.75 9.08 -2.63
N GLY A 103 6.40 8.85 -3.91
CA GLY A 103 7.31 8.24 -4.89
C GLY A 103 8.53 9.10 -5.27
N MET A 104 8.44 10.42 -5.18
CA MET A 104 9.53 11.35 -5.53
C MET A 104 10.47 11.67 -4.36
N MET A 105 10.13 11.23 -3.15
CA MET A 105 10.99 11.37 -1.99
C MET A 105 12.21 10.49 -2.14
N LYS A 106 13.35 10.96 -1.64
CA LYS A 106 14.61 10.23 -1.59
C LYS A 106 15.25 10.36 -0.20
N PRO A 107 16.02 9.37 0.24
CA PRO A 107 16.85 9.52 1.43
C PRO A 107 17.88 10.64 1.23
N ALA A 108 18.26 11.32 2.32
CA ALA A 108 19.32 12.33 2.29
C ALA A 108 20.63 11.76 1.73
N LYS A 109 21.03 10.57 2.22
CA LYS A 109 22.09 9.74 1.66
C LYS A 109 21.49 8.73 0.69
N SER A 110 21.92 8.79 -0.58
CA SER A 110 21.41 7.87 -1.62
C SER A 110 21.71 6.41 -1.26
N ASP A 111 20.77 5.55 -1.60
CA ASP A 111 20.87 4.10 -1.41
C ASP A 111 20.23 3.41 -2.62
N LYS A 112 20.87 2.36 -3.13
CA LYS A 112 20.39 1.60 -4.30
C LYS A 112 19.18 0.74 -3.95
N ASP A 113 19.04 0.36 -2.68
CA ASP A 113 17.99 -0.55 -2.21
C ASP A 113 16.74 0.22 -1.75
N TYR A 114 16.72 1.55 -1.88
CA TYR A 114 15.55 2.39 -1.59
C TYR A 114 14.41 2.17 -2.60
N ILE A 115 13.19 2.01 -2.08
CA ILE A 115 11.97 1.78 -2.85
C ILE A 115 11.11 3.05 -2.86
N ILE A 116 10.62 3.47 -1.69
CA ILE A 116 9.64 4.56 -1.55
C ILE A 116 9.67 5.15 -0.13
N GLY A 117 9.08 6.33 0.05
CA GLY A 117 8.89 6.96 1.35
C GLY A 117 7.41 7.04 1.74
N LEU A 118 7.13 6.94 3.04
CA LEU A 118 5.84 7.19 3.66
C LEU A 118 5.99 8.33 4.67
N ALA A 119 5.41 9.49 4.38
CA ALA A 119 5.37 10.61 5.31
C ALA A 119 4.20 10.43 6.28
N PHE A 120 4.39 10.70 7.57
CA PHE A 120 3.33 10.54 8.57
C PHE A 120 3.46 11.52 9.76
N GLY A 121 2.35 11.69 10.47
CA GLY A 121 2.25 12.56 11.64
C GLY A 121 0.80 12.87 12.01
N GLU A 122 0.62 13.72 13.02
CA GLU A 122 -0.68 14.33 13.32
C GLU A 122 -1.18 15.13 12.10
N PRO A 123 -2.41 14.93 11.65
CA PRO A 123 -2.91 15.66 10.50
C PRO A 123 -3.27 17.11 10.90
N ALA A 124 -2.91 18.09 10.07
CA ALA A 124 -3.26 19.49 10.32
C ALA A 124 -4.76 19.80 10.06
N GLU A 125 -5.42 18.93 9.31
CA GLU A 125 -6.83 18.98 8.93
C GLU A 125 -7.41 17.56 8.97
N SER A 126 -8.72 17.38 8.83
CA SER A 126 -9.29 16.02 8.79
C SER A 126 -8.66 15.17 7.69
N ALA A 127 -8.06 14.03 8.08
CA ALA A 127 -7.50 13.04 7.17
C ALA A 127 -8.50 11.90 6.85
N SER A 128 -9.79 12.09 7.17
CA SER A 128 -10.85 11.16 6.81
C SER A 128 -11.63 11.62 5.57
N ARG A 129 -12.32 10.68 4.93
CA ARG A 129 -13.27 10.91 3.84
C ARG A 129 -14.45 9.96 3.96
N THR A 130 -15.52 10.27 3.25
CA THR A 130 -16.69 9.41 3.03
C THR A 130 -16.53 8.56 1.77
N LEU A 131 -17.32 7.50 1.63
CA LEU A 131 -17.32 6.64 0.44
C LEU A 131 -17.58 7.40 -0.87
N LYS A 132 -18.37 8.49 -0.82
CA LYS A 132 -18.69 9.32 -1.99
C LYS A 132 -17.49 10.12 -2.52
N GLU A 133 -16.49 10.37 -1.68
CA GLU A 133 -15.27 11.11 -2.06
C GLU A 133 -14.21 10.20 -2.70
N PHE A 134 -14.42 8.89 -2.77
CA PHE A 134 -13.50 7.99 -3.47
C PHE A 134 -13.69 8.11 -4.98
N ASP A 135 -12.70 8.70 -5.64
CA ASP A 135 -12.53 8.56 -7.08
C ASP A 135 -11.83 7.22 -7.37
N ARG A 136 -12.61 6.22 -7.80
CA ARG A 136 -12.15 4.87 -8.09
C ARG A 136 -12.88 4.32 -9.31
N LYS A 137 -12.16 3.54 -10.13
CA LYS A 137 -12.73 2.79 -11.26
C LYS A 137 -13.89 1.92 -10.79
N ALA A 138 -14.84 1.66 -11.67
CA ALA A 138 -15.90 0.72 -11.40
C ALA A 138 -15.35 -0.71 -11.26
N LEU A 139 -16.01 -1.56 -10.47
CA LEU A 139 -15.59 -2.95 -10.25
C LEU A 139 -15.37 -3.71 -11.57
N LYS A 140 -16.24 -3.51 -12.57
CA LYS A 140 -16.12 -4.14 -13.90
C LYS A 140 -14.85 -3.77 -14.68
N GLU A 141 -14.19 -2.67 -14.33
CA GLU A 141 -12.95 -2.23 -14.99
C GLU A 141 -11.70 -2.85 -14.34
N ILE A 142 -11.82 -3.34 -13.11
CA ILE A 142 -10.70 -3.88 -12.33
C ILE A 142 -10.93 -5.33 -11.92
N SER A 143 -12.07 -5.93 -12.27
CA SER A 143 -12.35 -7.30 -11.87
C SER A 143 -13.35 -8.04 -12.75
N GLU A 144 -13.22 -9.36 -12.74
CA GLU A 144 -14.19 -10.34 -13.21
C GLU A 144 -14.60 -11.24 -12.04
N GLY A 145 -15.86 -11.71 -12.04
CA GLY A 145 -16.40 -12.53 -10.95
C GLY A 145 -16.90 -11.70 -9.77
N LYS A 146 -17.20 -12.38 -8.65
CA LYS A 146 -17.75 -11.75 -7.44
C LYS A 146 -17.03 -12.25 -6.19
N ASP A 147 -16.43 -11.32 -5.46
CA ASP A 147 -15.90 -11.54 -4.12
C ASP A 147 -15.95 -10.19 -3.36
N SER A 148 -16.50 -10.18 -2.14
CA SER A 148 -16.70 -8.94 -1.38
C SER A 148 -15.38 -8.26 -0.99
N ARG A 149 -14.28 -9.01 -0.89
CA ARG A 149 -12.96 -8.48 -0.58
C ARG A 149 -12.44 -7.54 -1.67
N ILE A 150 -12.88 -7.71 -2.91
CA ILE A 150 -12.45 -6.86 -4.04
C ILE A 150 -12.89 -5.41 -3.84
N GLU A 151 -14.03 -5.14 -3.18
CA GLU A 151 -14.43 -3.76 -2.89
C GLU A 151 -13.46 -3.10 -1.92
N ALA A 152 -12.99 -3.82 -0.89
CA ALA A 152 -11.95 -3.31 0.01
C ALA A 152 -10.66 -2.97 -0.76
N ALA A 153 -10.23 -3.86 -1.66
CA ALA A 153 -9.05 -3.65 -2.50
C ALA A 153 -9.22 -2.50 -3.50
N ARG A 154 -10.43 -2.29 -4.04
CA ARG A 154 -10.75 -1.17 -4.93
C ARG A 154 -10.49 0.17 -4.26
N LEU A 155 -10.71 0.28 -2.96
CA LEU A 155 -10.52 1.52 -2.19
C LEU A 155 -9.05 1.82 -1.85
N ALA A 156 -8.14 0.87 -2.05
CA ALA A 156 -6.71 1.04 -1.80
C ALA A 156 -6.12 2.29 -2.50
N PRO A 157 -5.14 2.98 -1.90
CA PRO A 157 -4.41 4.03 -2.59
C PRO A 157 -3.56 3.48 -3.74
N SER A 158 -3.24 4.33 -4.72
CA SER A 158 -2.24 4.03 -5.74
C SER A 158 -1.61 5.31 -6.26
N GLY A 159 -0.39 5.23 -6.80
CA GLY A 159 0.24 6.36 -7.46
C GLY A 159 -0.62 6.87 -8.62
N LEU A 160 -0.75 8.20 -8.72
CA LEU A 160 -1.58 8.87 -9.72
C LEU A 160 -3.06 8.42 -9.74
N ASN A 161 -3.54 7.78 -8.66
CA ASN A 161 -4.83 7.09 -8.63
C ASN A 161 -4.99 6.05 -9.76
N GLY A 162 -3.87 5.48 -10.24
CA GLY A 162 -3.83 4.68 -11.46
C GLY A 162 -4.51 3.32 -11.34
N GLN A 163 -4.67 2.81 -10.12
CA GLN A 163 -5.33 1.54 -9.77
C GLN A 163 -4.85 0.42 -10.71
N PRO A 164 -3.54 0.09 -10.71
CA PRO A 164 -2.92 -0.80 -11.69
C PRO A 164 -3.09 -2.29 -11.33
N TRP A 165 -4.20 -2.66 -10.69
CA TRP A 165 -4.57 -4.02 -10.35
C TRP A 165 -5.75 -4.48 -11.20
N TYR A 166 -5.80 -5.78 -11.45
CA TYR A 166 -6.98 -6.47 -11.95
C TYR A 166 -7.17 -7.78 -11.19
N PHE A 167 -8.41 -8.15 -10.91
CA PHE A 167 -8.77 -9.31 -10.10
C PHE A 167 -9.70 -10.24 -10.86
N ILE A 168 -9.44 -11.55 -10.82
CA ILE A 168 -10.41 -12.53 -11.28
C ILE A 168 -10.82 -13.35 -10.06
N ALA A 169 -12.09 -13.25 -9.66
CA ALA A 169 -12.65 -14.03 -8.56
C ALA A 169 -13.35 -15.28 -9.11
N ASN A 170 -12.86 -16.46 -8.76
CA ASN A 170 -13.47 -17.72 -9.16
C ASN A 170 -13.22 -18.80 -8.10
N ASN A 171 -14.24 -19.60 -7.79
CA ASN A 171 -14.17 -20.73 -6.85
C ASN A 171 -13.54 -20.37 -5.49
N GLY A 172 -13.87 -19.20 -4.95
CA GLY A 172 -13.38 -18.72 -3.64
C GLY A 172 -11.95 -18.18 -3.64
N ALA A 173 -11.25 -18.22 -4.78
CA ALA A 173 -9.92 -17.64 -4.97
C ALA A 173 -9.99 -16.32 -5.73
N ILE A 174 -9.05 -15.42 -5.44
CA ILE A 174 -8.86 -14.16 -6.17
C ILE A 174 -7.50 -14.21 -6.85
N TYR A 175 -7.49 -14.32 -8.18
CA TYR A 175 -6.28 -14.21 -8.99
C TYR A 175 -5.95 -12.73 -9.18
N VAL A 176 -4.73 -12.34 -8.82
CA VAL A 176 -4.28 -10.95 -8.79
C VAL A 176 -3.33 -10.70 -9.95
N TYR A 177 -3.62 -9.66 -10.72
CA TYR A 177 -2.84 -9.24 -11.86
C TYR A 177 -2.45 -7.77 -11.72
N ARG A 178 -1.26 -7.45 -12.23
CA ARG A 178 -0.72 -6.09 -12.30
C ARG A 178 -0.80 -5.59 -13.73
N LYS A 179 -1.29 -4.38 -13.93
CA LYS A 179 -1.16 -3.67 -15.20
C LYS A 179 0.29 -3.21 -15.40
N LYS A 180 0.88 -3.50 -16.56
CA LYS A 180 2.29 -3.18 -16.87
C LYS A 180 2.59 -1.68 -16.80
N LYS A 181 1.64 -0.83 -17.20
CA LYS A 181 1.75 0.63 -17.22
C LYS A 181 0.41 1.27 -16.90
N ILE A 182 0.43 2.44 -16.26
CA ILE A 182 -0.76 3.28 -16.14
C ILE A 182 -0.97 4.02 -17.46
N ASN A 183 -2.22 4.27 -17.85
CA ASN A 183 -2.54 4.98 -19.08
C ASN A 183 -2.09 6.45 -19.04
N GLY A 184 -1.83 7.04 -20.20
CA GLY A 184 -1.43 8.44 -20.34
C GLY A 184 0.08 8.67 -20.11
N LEU A 185 0.57 9.84 -20.53
CA LEU A 185 1.99 10.18 -20.51
C LEU A 185 2.62 10.11 -19.09
N PRO A 186 1.99 10.66 -18.02
CA PRO A 186 2.51 10.48 -16.66
C PRO A 186 2.51 9.02 -16.19
N GLY A 187 1.50 8.25 -16.62
CA GLY A 187 1.35 6.85 -16.26
C GLY A 187 2.38 5.92 -16.89
N MET A 188 2.88 6.24 -18.10
CA MET A 188 3.93 5.47 -18.77
C MET A 188 5.30 5.59 -18.06
N MET A 189 5.55 6.70 -17.38
CA MET A 189 6.78 6.94 -16.61
C MET A 189 6.68 6.41 -15.18
N TYR A 190 5.49 6.05 -14.70
CA TYR A 190 5.28 5.52 -13.37
C TYR A 190 5.81 4.08 -13.24
N LYS A 191 6.67 3.84 -12.25
CA LYS A 191 7.38 2.56 -12.07
C LYS A 191 6.94 1.74 -10.86
N LEU A 192 6.08 2.28 -10.01
CA LEU A 192 5.73 1.70 -8.71
C LEU A 192 4.42 0.88 -8.74
N THR A 193 3.99 0.41 -9.91
CA THR A 193 2.76 -0.39 -10.03
C THR A 193 2.82 -1.73 -9.29
N GLU A 194 4.03 -2.27 -9.05
CA GLU A 194 4.20 -3.47 -8.21
C GLU A 194 3.91 -3.18 -6.74
N LEU A 195 4.37 -2.02 -6.26
CA LEU A 195 4.06 -1.51 -4.93
C LEU A 195 2.56 -1.24 -4.77
N ASP A 196 1.93 -0.60 -5.75
CA ASP A 196 0.47 -0.38 -5.74
C ASP A 196 -0.33 -1.69 -5.63
N VAL A 197 0.11 -2.76 -6.29
CA VAL A 197 -0.53 -4.08 -6.15
C VAL A 197 -0.31 -4.67 -4.75
N GLY A 198 0.87 -4.45 -4.16
CA GLY A 198 1.13 -4.81 -2.76
C GLY A 198 0.16 -4.14 -1.79
N ILE A 199 -0.09 -2.85 -1.99
CA ILE A 199 -1.07 -2.08 -1.22
C ILE A 199 -2.48 -2.70 -1.37
N ALA A 200 -2.90 -3.03 -2.60
CA ALA A 200 -4.19 -3.66 -2.82
C ALA A 200 -4.28 -5.08 -2.20
N LEU A 201 -3.19 -5.85 -2.19
CA LEU A 201 -3.10 -7.14 -1.50
C LEU A 201 -3.26 -7.01 0.02
N CYS A 202 -2.73 -5.96 0.64
CA CYS A 202 -2.96 -5.69 2.07
C CYS A 202 -4.45 -5.48 2.34
N HIS A 203 -5.16 -4.74 1.49
CA HIS A 203 -6.61 -4.57 1.64
C HIS A 203 -7.37 -5.90 1.49
N LEU A 204 -6.93 -6.80 0.60
CA LEU A 204 -7.48 -8.16 0.52
C LEU A 204 -7.19 -8.97 1.78
N ALA A 205 -5.99 -8.87 2.35
CA ALA A 205 -5.61 -9.56 3.58
C ALA A 205 -6.46 -9.09 4.77
N VAL A 206 -6.49 -7.79 5.02
CA VAL A 206 -7.29 -7.18 6.10
C VAL A 206 -8.78 -7.54 5.95
N ALA A 207 -9.33 -7.53 4.72
CA ALA A 207 -10.71 -7.95 4.49
C ALA A 207 -10.95 -9.46 4.70
N THR A 208 -9.97 -10.31 4.35
CA THR A 208 -10.04 -11.76 4.58
C THR A 208 -10.02 -12.06 6.08
N GLU A 209 -9.07 -11.48 6.80
CA GLU A 209 -8.91 -11.66 8.25
C GLU A 209 -10.09 -11.12 9.04
N HIS A 210 -10.65 -9.97 8.64
CA HIS A 210 -11.86 -9.43 9.24
C HIS A 210 -13.07 -10.37 9.08
N SER A 211 -13.12 -11.19 8.02
CA SER A 211 -14.16 -12.21 7.83
C SER A 211 -13.92 -13.49 8.66
N GLY A 212 -12.88 -13.54 9.49
CA GLY A 212 -12.49 -14.71 10.27
C GLY A 212 -11.75 -15.80 9.49
N ARG A 213 -11.26 -15.48 8.29
CA ARG A 213 -10.48 -16.39 7.42
C ARG A 213 -9.00 -16.04 7.48
N SER A 214 -8.14 -17.04 7.40
CA SER A 214 -6.70 -16.81 7.22
C SER A 214 -6.42 -16.34 5.79
N PHE A 215 -5.60 -15.30 5.64
CA PHE A 215 -5.09 -14.87 4.35
C PHE A 215 -3.96 -15.79 3.89
N GLU A 216 -4.08 -16.31 2.67
CA GLU A 216 -3.03 -17.09 2.02
C GLU A 216 -2.72 -16.51 0.63
N PHE A 217 -1.45 -16.26 0.34
CA PHE A 217 -0.98 -15.81 -0.97
C PHE A 217 -0.04 -16.84 -1.60
N VAL A 218 -0.43 -17.37 -2.76
CA VAL A 218 0.30 -18.44 -3.45
C VAL A 218 0.45 -18.17 -4.93
N ASN A 219 1.48 -18.77 -5.53
CA ASN A 219 1.57 -18.90 -6.98
C ASN A 219 0.77 -20.14 -7.44
N SER A 220 -0.39 -19.93 -8.07
CA SER A 220 -1.24 -21.03 -8.51
C SER A 220 -0.87 -21.51 -9.91
N LYS A 221 -0.72 -22.83 -10.06
CA LYS A 221 -0.69 -23.47 -11.38
C LYS A 221 -2.10 -23.37 -11.98
N GLY A 222 -2.20 -22.88 -13.22
CA GLY A 222 -3.49 -22.76 -13.93
C GLY A 222 -4.29 -21.50 -13.62
N ALA A 223 -3.64 -20.40 -13.23
CA ALA A 223 -4.31 -19.10 -13.18
C ALA A 223 -4.97 -18.78 -14.53
N PRO A 224 -6.17 -18.16 -14.54
CA PRO A 224 -6.79 -17.67 -15.77
C PRO A 224 -5.83 -16.80 -16.58
N ALA A 225 -6.04 -16.77 -17.90
CA ALA A 225 -5.24 -15.94 -18.79
C ALA A 225 -5.27 -14.48 -18.30
N ALA A 226 -4.10 -13.85 -18.21
CA ALA A 226 -4.02 -12.46 -17.83
C ALA A 226 -4.73 -11.60 -18.89
N PRO A 227 -5.57 -10.62 -18.50
CA PRO A 227 -6.11 -9.66 -19.43
C PRO A 227 -5.00 -8.90 -20.16
N ASP A 228 -5.29 -8.38 -21.34
CA ASP A 228 -4.30 -7.66 -22.16
C ASP A 228 -3.59 -6.56 -21.37
N GLY A 229 -2.26 -6.51 -21.49
CA GLY A 229 -1.43 -5.55 -20.78
C GLY A 229 -1.26 -5.81 -19.28
N HIS A 230 -1.75 -6.93 -18.76
CA HIS A 230 -1.57 -7.34 -17.37
C HIS A 230 -0.57 -8.49 -17.23
N LEU A 231 -0.06 -8.66 -16.01
CA LEU A 231 0.86 -9.72 -15.59
C LEU A 231 0.29 -10.39 -14.35
N TYR A 232 0.25 -11.71 -14.33
CA TYR A 232 -0.14 -12.47 -13.14
C TYR A 232 0.89 -12.26 -12.02
N ILE A 233 0.40 -12.00 -10.81
CA ILE A 233 1.23 -11.76 -9.62
C ILE A 233 1.11 -12.91 -8.62
N GLY A 234 -0.10 -13.42 -8.42
CA GLY A 234 -0.37 -14.54 -7.51
C GLY A 234 -1.86 -14.69 -7.26
N THR A 235 -2.21 -15.60 -6.36
CA THR A 235 -3.59 -15.92 -6.00
C THR A 235 -3.77 -15.80 -4.50
N VAL A 236 -4.83 -15.11 -4.10
CA VAL A 236 -5.32 -15.07 -2.72
C VAL A 236 -6.38 -16.16 -2.54
N LYS A 237 -6.27 -16.95 -1.47
CA LYS A 237 -7.27 -17.95 -1.06
C LYS A 237 -7.96 -17.56 0.24
#